data_AF-A0A945CYF6-F1
#
_entry.id   AF-A0A945CYF6-F1
#
_cell.length_a   1.000
_cell.length_b   1.000
_cell.length_c   1.000
_cell.angle_alpha   90.00
_cell.angle_beta   90.00
_cell.angle_gamma   90.00
#
_symmetry.space_group_name_H-M   'P 1'
#
loop_
_entity.id
_entity.type
_entity.pdbx_description
1 polymer ?
#
loop_
_entity_poly.entity_id
_entity_poly.type
_entity_poly.pdbx_seq_one_letter_code
_entity_poly.pdbx_strand_id
1 'polypeptide(L)'
;MLCPYCERDDDRVIDSRASDVGKSIRRRRECQKCNRRFTTFERVEKTSRLMVIKRDGTRVPFDPEKVLRGLQAACGKRPIPEEQKIELVRDVEEELMQIFEREVPSHEVGLRVAHQLKSIDPIVYIRYASEYFDFQDLEDFSRELSDLQDEPPVFPTQSDLFTKK
;
A
#
# COMPACT_ATOMS: atom_id res chain seq x y z
N MET A 1 -0.07 -23.41 25.17
CA MET A 1 -1.20 -22.49 24.93
C MET A 1 -2.22 -22.70 26.03
N LEU A 2 -2.82 -21.63 26.57
CA LEU A 2 -3.85 -21.77 27.61
C LEU A 2 -5.03 -22.61 27.10
N CYS A 3 -5.36 -23.67 27.84
CA CYS A 3 -6.52 -24.49 27.53
C CYS A 3 -7.81 -23.69 27.68
N PRO A 4 -8.69 -23.63 26.68
CA PRO A 4 -9.93 -22.83 26.73
C PRO A 4 -10.97 -23.36 27.72
N TYR A 5 -10.71 -24.50 28.36
CA TYR A 5 -11.65 -25.14 29.29
C TYR A 5 -11.21 -25.09 30.76
N CYS A 6 -9.89 -25.04 31.02
CA CYS A 6 -9.36 -25.07 32.38
C CYS A 6 -8.22 -24.07 32.60
N GLU A 7 -7.88 -23.28 31.59
CA GLU A 7 -6.92 -22.17 31.64
C GLU A 7 -5.50 -22.56 32.12
N ARG A 8 -5.16 -23.84 32.00
CA ARG A 8 -3.80 -24.32 32.25
C ARG A 8 -2.98 -24.33 30.96
N ASP A 9 -1.72 -23.93 31.07
CA ASP A 9 -0.74 -23.96 29.98
C ASP A 9 -0.03 -25.32 29.95
N ASP A 10 -0.78 -26.37 29.63
CA ASP A 10 -0.28 -27.75 29.61
C ASP A 10 -1.07 -28.54 28.56
N ASP A 11 -0.63 -28.41 27.30
CA ASP A 11 -1.29 -28.99 26.14
C ASP A 11 -0.28 -29.67 25.18
N ARG A 12 -0.74 -30.65 24.42
CA ARG A 12 0.05 -31.39 23.43
C ARG A 12 -0.61 -31.34 22.06
N VAL A 13 0.18 -31.10 21.01
CA VAL A 13 -0.26 -31.19 19.61
C VAL A 13 -0.42 -32.67 19.21
N ILE A 14 -1.59 -33.03 18.68
CA ILE A 14 -1.94 -34.38 18.21
C ILE A 14 -1.88 -34.48 16.69
N ASP A 15 -2.39 -33.47 15.99
CA ASP A 15 -2.50 -33.46 14.53
C ASP A 15 -2.21 -32.04 14.03
N SER A 16 -1.45 -31.94 12.94
CA SER A 16 -1.08 -30.66 12.33
C SER A 16 -1.25 -30.77 10.81
N ARG A 17 -2.04 -29.89 10.23
CA ARG A 17 -2.33 -29.87 8.78
C ARG A 17 -2.26 -28.45 8.24
N ALA A 18 -1.79 -28.31 7.00
CA ALA A 18 -1.95 -27.07 6.27
C ALA A 18 -3.44 -26.78 6.04
N SER A 19 -3.83 -25.51 6.12
CA SER A 19 -5.19 -25.02 5.87
C SER A 19 -5.08 -23.67 5.13
N ASP A 20 -6.20 -23.14 4.65
CA ASP A 20 -6.25 -21.87 3.90
C ASP A 20 -5.25 -21.79 2.72
N VAL A 21 -5.20 -22.83 1.87
CA VAL A 21 -4.28 -22.89 0.72
C VAL A 21 -2.81 -22.68 1.12
N GLY A 22 -2.41 -23.22 2.28
CA GLY A 22 -1.05 -23.10 2.80
C GLY A 22 -0.74 -21.81 3.56
N LYS A 23 -1.72 -20.90 3.73
CA LYS A 23 -1.56 -19.64 4.48
C LYS A 23 -1.72 -19.82 5.99
N SER A 24 -2.22 -20.97 6.44
CA SER A 24 -2.39 -21.27 7.86
C SER A 24 -2.07 -22.73 8.20
N ILE A 25 -1.73 -22.97 9.46
CA ILE A 25 -1.54 -24.31 10.01
C ILE A 25 -2.64 -24.54 11.06
N ARG A 26 -3.50 -25.53 10.81
CA ARG A 26 -4.47 -26.01 11.78
C ARG A 26 -3.79 -27.05 12.68
N ARG A 27 -3.82 -26.84 14.00
CA ARG A 27 -3.32 -27.79 14.99
C ARG A 27 -4.44 -28.26 15.91
N ARG A 28 -4.60 -29.58 16.05
CA ARG A 28 -5.45 -30.20 17.07
C ARG A 28 -4.60 -30.42 18.32
N ARG A 29 -5.01 -29.83 19.43
CA ARG A 29 -4.32 -29.90 20.73
C ARG A 29 -5.19 -30.64 21.75
N GLU A 30 -4.55 -31.28 22.72
CA GLU A 30 -5.21 -31.89 23.88
C GLU A 30 -4.56 -31.38 25.15
N CYS A 31 -5.38 -30.90 26.08
CA CYS A 31 -4.91 -30.46 27.39
C CYS A 31 -4.60 -31.67 28.27
N GLN A 32 -3.40 -31.71 28.86
CA GLN A 32 -2.98 -32.80 29.73
C GLN A 32 -3.62 -32.76 31.13
N LYS A 33 -4.29 -31.65 31.49
CA LYS A 33 -4.99 -31.51 32.78
C LYS A 33 -6.44 -31.98 32.74
N CYS A 34 -7.19 -31.55 31.72
CA CYS A 34 -8.62 -31.86 31.63
C CYS A 34 -8.96 -32.84 30.49
N ASN A 35 -7.95 -33.33 29.75
CA ASN A 35 -8.07 -34.26 28.62
C ASN A 35 -9.00 -33.79 27.49
N ARG A 36 -9.32 -32.49 27.44
CA ARG A 36 -10.19 -31.91 26.41
C ARG A 36 -9.35 -31.49 25.22
N ARG A 37 -9.94 -31.67 24.04
CA ARG A 37 -9.31 -31.36 22.75
C ARG A 37 -9.84 -30.06 22.18
N PHE A 38 -8.95 -29.21 21.71
CA PHE A 38 -9.27 -27.94 21.06
C PHE A 38 -8.43 -27.75 19.79
N THR A 39 -8.87 -26.85 18.91
CA THR A 39 -8.20 -26.59 17.64
C THR A 39 -7.66 -25.17 17.66
N THR A 40 -6.40 -25.00 17.28
CA THR A 40 -5.78 -23.69 17.07
C THR A 40 -5.45 -23.51 15.60
N PHE A 41 -5.54 -22.28 15.12
CA PHE A 41 -5.07 -21.91 13.79
C PHE A 41 -3.89 -20.98 13.97
N GLU A 42 -2.73 -21.40 13.47
CA GLU A 42 -1.55 -20.57 13.39
C GLU A 42 -1.52 -19.93 12.00
N ARG A 43 -1.39 -18.62 11.96
CA ARG A 43 -1.34 -17.82 10.74
C ARG A 43 -0.06 -17.01 10.77
N VAL A 44 0.55 -16.81 9.61
CA VAL A 44 1.66 -15.85 9.49
C VAL A 44 1.10 -14.47 9.78
N GLU A 45 1.53 -13.87 10.88
CA GLU A 45 1.24 -12.48 11.16
C GLU A 45 2.07 -11.63 10.19
N LYS A 46 1.42 -10.93 9.25
CA LYS A 46 2.06 -9.89 8.43
C LYS A 46 2.29 -8.63 9.28
N THR A 47 2.93 -8.77 10.44
CA THR A 47 3.07 -7.69 11.44
C THR A 47 4.53 -7.25 11.57
N SER A 48 5.17 -6.95 10.45
CA SER A 48 6.01 -5.76 10.43
C SER A 48 5.13 -4.64 9.86
N ARG A 49 4.53 -3.83 10.75
CA ARG A 49 3.95 -2.56 10.28
C ARG A 49 5.09 -1.76 9.70
N LEU A 50 5.06 -1.55 8.39
CA LEU A 50 6.06 -0.74 7.71
C LEU A 50 6.08 0.65 8.34
N MET A 51 7.27 1.11 8.73
CA MET A 51 7.48 2.44 9.30
C MET A 51 8.04 3.36 8.23
N VAL A 52 7.45 4.53 8.08
CA VAL A 52 7.92 5.57 7.16
C VAL A 52 8.88 6.50 7.90
N ILE A 53 10.11 6.62 7.40
CA ILE A 53 11.09 7.61 7.83
C ILE A 53 10.82 8.91 7.04
N LYS A 54 10.40 9.95 7.73
CA LYS A 54 10.16 11.28 7.15
C LYS A 54 11.47 12.03 6.88
N ARG A 55 11.40 13.12 6.11
CA ARG A 55 12.58 13.95 5.76
C ARG A 55 13.31 14.51 6.99
N ASP A 56 12.59 14.76 8.09
CA ASP A 56 13.12 15.20 9.38
C ASP A 56 13.69 14.05 10.25
N GLY A 57 13.70 12.83 9.73
CA GLY A 57 14.16 11.62 10.43
C GLY A 57 13.13 11.01 11.39
N THR A 58 11.94 11.60 11.52
CA THR A 58 10.87 11.03 12.36
C THR A 58 10.32 9.75 11.75
N ARG A 59 9.91 8.81 12.60
CA ARG A 59 9.34 7.53 12.20
C ARG A 59 7.85 7.51 12.51
N VAL A 60 7.04 7.24 11.50
CA VAL A 60 5.59 7.09 11.65
C VAL A 60 5.14 5.79 11.00
N PRO A 61 4.07 5.14 11.49
CA PRO A 61 3.50 3.99 10.79
C PRO A 61 3.08 4.37 9.36
N PHE A 62 3.31 3.46 8.41
CA PHE A 62 2.73 3.54 7.08
C PHE A 62 1.20 3.53 7.20
N ASP A 63 0.56 4.42 6.44
CA ASP A 63 -0.86 4.68 6.51
C ASP A 63 -1.39 4.80 5.06
N PRO A 64 -2.04 3.75 4.53
CA PRO A 64 -2.58 3.74 3.18
C PRO A 64 -3.59 4.89 2.94
N GLU A 65 -4.36 5.28 3.95
CA GLU A 65 -5.35 6.35 3.82
C GLU A 65 -4.69 7.72 3.62
N LYS A 66 -3.47 7.94 4.15
CA LYS A 66 -2.69 9.14 3.85
C LYS A 66 -2.20 9.16 2.41
N VAL A 67 -1.74 8.03 1.90
CA VAL A 67 -1.29 7.91 0.51
C VAL A 67 -2.48 8.15 -0.44
N LEU A 68 -3.62 7.52 -0.16
CA LEU A 68 -4.85 7.68 -0.94
C LEU A 68 -5.32 9.15 -0.98
N ARG A 69 -5.30 9.86 0.15
CA ARG A 69 -5.66 11.28 0.20
C ARG A 69 -4.71 12.15 -0.64
N GLY A 70 -3.39 11.88 -0.57
CA GLY A 70 -2.41 12.58 -1.40
C GLY A 70 -2.64 12.33 -2.90
N LEU A 71 -2.94 11.08 -3.25
CA LEU A 71 -3.29 10.68 -4.62
C LEU A 71 -4.57 11.38 -5.11
N GLN A 72 -5.64 11.39 -4.31
CA GLN A 72 -6.90 12.06 -4.65
C GLN A 72 -6.69 13.58 -4.91
N ALA A 73 -5.88 14.23 -4.08
CA ALA A 73 -5.53 15.64 -4.27
C ALA A 73 -4.81 15.88 -5.61
N ALA A 74 -3.85 15.00 -5.96
CA ALA A 74 -3.16 15.05 -7.24
C ALA A 74 -4.07 14.76 -8.44
N CYS A 75 -5.05 13.85 -8.32
CA CYS A 75 -6.02 13.56 -9.37
C CYS A 75 -6.93 14.78 -9.68
N GLY A 76 -7.36 15.53 -8.66
CA GLY A 76 -8.32 16.61 -8.82
C GLY A 76 -9.59 16.16 -9.55
N LYS A 77 -9.96 16.82 -10.66
CA LYS A 77 -11.15 16.48 -11.48
C LYS A 77 -10.87 15.45 -12.59
N ARG A 78 -9.68 14.87 -12.66
CA ARG A 78 -9.35 13.87 -13.69
C ARG A 78 -10.22 12.62 -13.49
N PRO A 79 -10.69 11.98 -14.59
CA PRO A 79 -11.64 10.87 -14.53
C PRO A 79 -10.93 9.54 -14.20
N ILE A 80 -10.25 9.48 -13.06
CA ILE A 80 -9.67 8.23 -12.54
C ILE A 80 -10.69 7.61 -11.57
N PRO A 81 -11.19 6.40 -11.84
CA PRO A 81 -12.10 5.68 -10.96
C PRO A 81 -11.53 5.54 -9.55
N GLU A 82 -12.40 5.61 -8.54
CA GLU A 82 -11.98 5.50 -7.14
C GLU A 82 -11.36 4.12 -6.83
N GLU A 83 -11.93 3.07 -7.40
CA GLU A 83 -11.44 1.69 -7.30
C GLU A 83 -10.00 1.57 -7.81
N GLN A 84 -9.66 2.25 -8.92
CA GLN A 84 -8.31 2.25 -9.48
C GLN A 84 -7.30 2.95 -8.56
N LYS A 85 -7.73 4.00 -7.84
CA LYS A 85 -6.86 4.69 -6.85
C LYS A 85 -6.58 3.79 -5.63
N ILE A 86 -7.61 3.08 -5.16
CA ILE A 86 -7.48 2.15 -4.03
C ILE A 86 -6.56 1.00 -4.41
N GLU A 87 -6.73 0.46 -5.62
CA GLU A 87 -5.86 -0.59 -6.17
C GLU A 87 -4.41 -0.13 -6.27
N LEU A 88 -4.16 1.06 -6.82
CA LEU A 88 -2.81 1.65 -6.87
C LEU A 88 -2.16 1.71 -5.49
N VAL A 89 -2.88 2.21 -4.49
CA VAL A 89 -2.34 2.34 -3.12
C VAL A 89 -2.02 0.96 -2.52
N ARG A 90 -2.88 -0.04 -2.75
CA ARG A 90 -2.66 -1.41 -2.31
C ARG A 90 -1.41 -2.00 -2.97
N ASP A 91 -1.27 -1.83 -4.28
CA ASP A 91 -0.16 -2.39 -5.04
C ASP A 91 1.16 -1.72 -4.65
N VAL A 92 1.16 -0.41 -4.39
CA VAL A 92 2.30 0.29 -3.77
C VAL A 92 2.63 -0.26 -2.39
N GLU A 93 1.64 -0.48 -1.52
CA GLU A 93 1.87 -1.05 -0.20
C GLU A 93 2.51 -2.44 -0.28
N GLU A 94 2.00 -3.32 -1.15
CA GLU A 94 2.54 -4.66 -1.37
C GLU A 94 3.99 -4.61 -1.90
N GLU A 95 4.27 -3.74 -2.86
CA GLU A 95 5.59 -3.51 -3.43
C GLU A 95 6.58 -3.03 -2.36
N LEU A 96 6.16 -2.08 -1.51
CA LEU A 96 6.98 -1.61 -0.40
C LEU A 96 7.26 -2.70 0.62
N MET A 97 6.27 -3.53 0.96
CA MET A 97 6.46 -4.67 1.89
C MET A 97 7.38 -5.77 1.33
N GLN A 98 7.46 -5.91 0.00
CA GLN A 98 8.37 -6.87 -0.62
C GLN A 98 9.83 -6.40 -0.60
N ILE A 99 10.06 -5.09 -0.68
CA ILE A 99 11.38 -4.49 -0.83
C ILE A 99 11.96 -4.06 0.52
N PHE A 100 11.11 -3.59 1.42
CA PHE A 100 11.50 -3.07 2.72
C PHE A 100 10.98 -3.98 3.84
N GLU A 101 11.89 -4.44 4.70
CA GLU A 101 11.52 -5.34 5.80
C GLU A 101 10.75 -4.64 6.93
N ARG A 102 11.13 -3.38 7.25
CA ARG A 102 10.60 -2.64 8.41
C ARG A 102 10.51 -1.14 8.22
N GLU A 103 11.48 -0.50 7.60
CA GLU A 103 11.52 0.96 7.44
C GLU A 103 11.64 1.34 5.97
N VAL A 104 10.84 2.32 5.55
CA VAL A 104 10.85 2.89 4.18
C VAL A 104 11.06 4.40 4.27
N PRO A 105 11.94 5.00 3.46
CA PRO A 105 12.01 6.45 3.34
C PRO A 105 10.73 7.04 2.74
N SER A 106 10.28 8.21 3.21
CA SER A 106 9.06 8.84 2.68
C SER A 106 9.15 9.19 1.20
N HIS A 107 10.36 9.42 0.67
CA HIS A 107 10.56 9.68 -0.76
C HIS A 107 10.29 8.44 -1.61
N GLU A 108 10.61 7.24 -1.10
CA GLU A 108 10.36 5.99 -1.82
C GLU A 108 8.86 5.71 -1.96
N VAL A 109 8.07 6.02 -0.94
CA VAL A 109 6.60 5.94 -1.02
C VAL A 109 6.09 6.81 -2.17
N GLY A 110 6.56 8.06 -2.26
CA GLY A 110 6.19 8.97 -3.34
C GLY A 110 6.63 8.48 -4.71
N LEU A 111 7.86 7.94 -4.81
CA LEU A 111 8.41 7.42 -6.06
C LEU A 111 7.59 6.26 -6.62
N ARG A 112 7.17 5.31 -5.78
CA ARG A 112 6.34 4.17 -6.23
C ARG A 112 4.96 4.62 -6.70
N VAL A 113 4.33 5.55 -5.98
CA VAL A 113 3.05 6.13 -6.41
C VAL A 113 3.20 6.86 -7.74
N ALA A 114 4.25 7.67 -7.90
CA ALA A 114 4.50 8.42 -9.12
C ALA A 114 4.77 7.48 -10.31
N HIS A 115 5.57 6.43 -10.11
CA HIS A 115 5.85 5.43 -11.13
C HIS A 115 4.58 4.72 -11.64
N GLN A 116 3.69 4.31 -10.74
CA GLN A 116 2.41 3.72 -11.14
C GLN A 116 1.46 4.75 -11.78
N LEU A 117 1.49 6.01 -11.35
CA LEU A 117 0.71 7.08 -11.97
C LEU A 117 1.16 7.40 -13.40
N LYS A 118 2.46 7.26 -13.71
CA LYS A 118 3.03 7.55 -15.03
C LYS A 118 2.34 6.75 -16.15
N SER A 119 1.91 5.52 -15.87
CA SER A 119 1.19 4.68 -16.83
C SER A 119 -0.33 4.91 -16.85
N ILE A 120 -0.91 5.55 -15.81
CA ILE A 120 -2.36 5.78 -15.70
C ILE A 120 -2.76 7.12 -16.32
N ASP A 121 -2.14 8.21 -15.87
CA ASP A 121 -2.41 9.56 -16.38
C ASP A 121 -1.14 10.42 -16.20
N PRO A 122 -0.43 10.76 -17.30
CA PRO A 122 0.78 11.58 -17.25
C PRO A 122 0.60 12.94 -16.58
N ILE A 123 -0.60 13.54 -16.65
CA ILE A 123 -0.86 14.84 -16.03
C ILE A 123 -1.07 14.69 -14.53
N VAL A 124 -1.70 13.60 -14.08
CA VAL A 124 -1.79 13.29 -12.64
C VAL A 124 -0.40 12.95 -12.09
N TYR A 125 0.42 12.21 -12.85
CA TYR A 125 1.84 12.00 -12.50
C TYR A 125 2.56 13.33 -12.27
N ILE A 126 2.50 14.25 -13.24
CA ILE A 126 3.17 15.56 -13.13
C ILE A 126 2.69 16.32 -11.88
N ARG A 127 1.38 16.37 -11.63
CA ARG A 127 0.81 17.06 -10.45
C ARG A 127 1.23 16.41 -9.14
N TYR A 128 1.28 15.09 -9.10
CA TYR A 128 1.75 14.36 -7.94
C TYR A 128 3.25 14.60 -7.72
N ALA A 129 4.04 14.46 -8.78
CA ALA A 129 5.48 14.68 -8.77
C ALA A 129 5.82 16.10 -8.30
N SER A 130 5.09 17.13 -8.76
CA SER A 130 5.36 18.52 -8.36
C SER A 130 5.11 18.82 -6.88
N GLU A 131 4.28 18.03 -6.21
CA GLU A 131 4.01 18.18 -4.78
C GLU A 131 5.01 17.37 -3.93
N TYR A 132 5.43 16.20 -4.44
CA TYR A 132 6.23 15.24 -3.67
C TYR A 132 7.73 15.33 -3.92
N PHE A 133 8.14 15.60 -5.17
CA PHE A 133 9.51 15.90 -5.53
C PHE A 133 9.69 17.41 -5.45
N ASP A 134 10.54 17.83 -4.52
CA ASP A 134 10.88 19.23 -4.30
C ASP A 134 11.78 19.68 -5.45
N PHE A 135 11.19 19.86 -6.64
CA PHE A 135 11.91 20.30 -7.84
C PHE A 135 12.53 21.67 -7.54
N GLN A 136 13.86 21.70 -7.49
CA GLN A 136 14.59 22.91 -7.09
C GLN A 136 14.63 23.94 -8.23
N ASP A 137 14.51 23.48 -9.47
CA ASP A 137 14.51 24.33 -10.65
C ASP A 137 13.59 23.81 -11.77
N LEU A 138 13.33 24.69 -12.74
CA LEU A 138 12.51 24.38 -13.92
C LEU A 138 13.20 23.37 -14.87
N GLU A 139 14.51 23.18 -14.74
CA GLU A 139 15.31 22.31 -15.60
C GLU A 139 15.17 20.84 -15.19
N ASP A 140 15.09 20.55 -13.89
CA ASP A 140 14.71 19.25 -13.32
C ASP A 140 13.31 18.86 -13.78
N PHE A 141 12.36 19.80 -13.74
CA PHE A 141 11.00 19.58 -14.21
C PHE A 141 10.96 19.35 -15.74
N SER A 142 11.73 20.11 -16.51
CA SER A 142 11.81 19.95 -17.96
C SER A 142 12.40 18.60 -18.37
N ARG A 143 13.39 18.07 -17.62
CA ARG A 143 13.96 16.74 -17.88
C ARG A 143 12.92 15.64 -17.70
N GLU A 144 12.16 15.69 -16.60
CA GLU A 144 11.06 14.74 -16.37
C GLU A 144 9.95 14.84 -17.42
N LEU A 145 9.67 16.04 -17.93
CA LEU A 145 8.74 16.21 -19.06
C LEU A 145 9.26 15.62 -20.36
N SER A 146 10.55 15.74 -20.65
CA SER A 146 11.17 15.11 -21.82
C SER A 146 11.07 13.59 -21.77
N ASP A 147 11.24 12.99 -20.59
CA ASP A 147 11.09 11.54 -20.35
C ASP A 147 9.63 11.03 -20.43
N LEU A 148 8.66 11.93 -20.62
CA LEU A 148 7.25 11.63 -20.88
C LEU A 148 6.85 11.80 -22.36
N GLN A 149 7.70 12.41 -23.18
CA GLN A 149 7.38 12.75 -24.57
C GLN A 149 7.78 11.62 -25.54
N ASP A 150 6.83 10.74 -25.84
CA ASP A 150 6.86 9.94 -27.08
C ASP A 150 5.71 10.28 -28.07
N GLU A 151 4.72 11.09 -27.69
CA GLU A 151 3.79 11.73 -28.65
C GLU A 151 3.03 12.90 -27.98
N PRO A 152 2.89 14.07 -28.64
CA PRO A 152 2.14 15.18 -28.07
C PRO A 152 0.65 14.83 -27.97
N PRO A 153 0.01 15.00 -26.80
CA PRO A 153 -1.40 14.69 -26.66
C PRO A 153 -2.25 15.66 -27.49
N VAL A 154 -3.16 15.12 -28.30
CA VAL A 154 -4.22 15.90 -28.94
C VAL A 154 -5.17 16.37 -27.85
N PHE A 155 -5.15 17.66 -27.53
CA PHE A 155 -6.06 18.24 -26.55
C PHE A 155 -7.47 18.33 -27.14
N PRO A 156 -8.49 17.65 -26.58
CA PRO A 156 -9.86 18.06 -26.83
C PRO A 156 -10.01 19.47 -26.24
N THR A 157 -10.20 20.47 -27.11
CA THR A 157 -10.53 21.82 -26.71
C THR A 157 -11.69 21.77 -25.73
N GLN A 158 -11.58 22.52 -24.65
CA GLN A 158 -12.62 22.71 -23.64
C GLN A 158 -13.81 23.47 -24.25
N SER A 159 -14.51 22.86 -25.19
CA SER A 159 -15.84 23.30 -25.58
C SER A 159 -16.78 22.99 -24.42
N ASP A 160 -17.38 24.06 -23.91
CA ASP A 160 -18.56 24.08 -23.02
C ASP A 160 -18.36 24.08 -21.51
N LEU A 161 -17.40 24.87 -21.00
CA LEU A 161 -17.55 25.41 -19.63
C LEU A 161 -18.56 26.57 -19.52
N PHE A 162 -18.97 27.15 -20.65
CA PHE A 162 -19.94 28.26 -20.70
C PHE A 162 -20.82 28.24 -21.96
N THR A 163 -21.52 27.15 -22.26
CA THR A 163 -22.69 27.25 -23.15
C THR A 163 -23.80 27.96 -22.38
N LYS A 164 -23.92 29.27 -22.61
CA LYS A 164 -25.07 30.07 -22.15
C LYS A 164 -26.34 29.45 -22.76
N LYS A 165 -27.27 29.04 -21.90
CA LYS A 165 -28.68 28.88 -22.28
C LYS A 165 -29.27 30.22 -22.70
#